data_AF-A0A7W6E9I6-F1
#
_entry.id   AF-A0A7W6E9I6-F1
#
_cell.length_a   1.000
_cell.length_b   1.000
_cell.length_c   1.000
_cell.angle_alpha   90.00
_cell.angle_beta   90.00
_cell.angle_gamma   90.00
#
_symmetry.space_group_name_H-M   'P 1'
#
loop_
_entity.id
_entity.type
_entity.pdbx_description
1 polymer ?
#
loop_
_entity_poly.entity_id
_entity_poly.type
_entity_poly.pdbx_seq_one_letter_code
_entity_poly.pdbx_strand_id
1 'polypeptide(L)'
;MPRAHNFTRKQRREMEARAGGCCEKCHAVLKPSEGDADHILSVWMGGESELSNGQWLCRPCHKGKTALDINMIRKVERVRDKDRGVFPKSKRPLRSRGFASTRGTP
;
A
#
# COMPACT_ATOMS: atom_id res chain seq x y z
N MET A 1 -10.35 -13.43 -3.96
CA MET A 1 -9.13 -12.58 -3.91
C MET A 1 -9.23 -11.60 -5.06
N PRO A 2 -9.07 -10.28 -4.86
CA PRO A 2 -9.05 -9.34 -5.97
C PRO A 2 -7.89 -9.70 -6.90
N ARG A 3 -8.17 -9.82 -8.20
CA ARG A 3 -7.13 -10.08 -9.20
C ARG A 3 -6.21 -8.86 -9.21
N ALA A 4 -4.90 -9.07 -9.28
CA ALA A 4 -3.96 -7.98 -9.48
C ALA A 4 -4.22 -7.39 -10.87
N HIS A 5 -5.01 -6.32 -10.93
CA HIS A 5 -5.23 -5.56 -12.15
C HIS A 5 -3.98 -4.71 -12.36
N ASN A 6 -3.14 -5.13 -13.31
CA ASN A 6 -2.03 -4.31 -13.75
C ASN A 6 -2.54 -3.23 -14.71
N PHE A 7 -1.90 -2.07 -14.67
CA PHE A 7 -2.16 -1.01 -15.63
C PHE A 7 -1.94 -1.50 -17.06
N THR A 8 -2.85 -1.11 -17.96
CA THR A 8 -2.74 -1.40 -19.39
C THR A 8 -1.53 -0.69 -20.00
N ARG A 9 -1.05 -1.16 -21.16
CA ARG A 9 0.05 -0.50 -21.89
C ARG A 9 -0.25 0.98 -22.20
N LYS A 10 -1.51 1.33 -22.46
CA LYS A 10 -1.94 2.71 -22.68
C LYS A 10 -1.77 3.55 -21.42
N GLN A 11 -2.25 3.05 -20.28
CA GLN A 11 -2.14 3.74 -19.00
C GLN A 11 -0.69 3.94 -18.57
N ARG A 12 0.19 2.95 -18.83
CA ARG A 12 1.64 3.09 -18.55
C ARG A 12 2.27 4.28 -19.29
N ARG A 13 1.97 4.41 -20.59
CA ARG A 13 2.47 5.54 -21.40
C ARG A 13 1.92 6.87 -20.94
N GLU A 14 0.67 6.90 -20.51
CA GLU A 14 0.03 8.12 -20.00
C GLU A 14 0.65 8.58 -18.67
N MET A 15 0.96 7.64 -17.78
CA MET A 15 1.70 7.95 -16.54
C MET A 15 3.12 8.43 -16.81
N GLU A 16 3.83 7.78 -17.74
CA GLU A 16 5.17 8.20 -18.15
C GLU A 16 5.16 9.63 -18.72
N ALA A 17 4.20 9.92 -19.59
CA ALA A 17 4.02 11.25 -20.18
C ALA A 17 3.68 12.30 -19.12
N ARG A 18 2.78 11.97 -18.18
CA ARG A 18 2.43 12.83 -17.05
C ARG A 18 3.62 13.14 -16.14
N ALA A 19 4.47 12.15 -15.91
CA ALA A 19 5.65 12.28 -15.07
C ALA A 19 6.83 12.96 -15.80
N GLY A 20 6.70 13.29 -17.08
CA GLY A 20 7.76 13.95 -17.87
C GLY A 20 9.04 13.13 -17.95
N GLY A 21 8.93 11.79 -17.92
CA GLY A 21 10.09 10.90 -17.89
C GLY A 21 10.89 10.95 -16.58
N CYS A 22 10.32 11.48 -15.49
CA CYS A 22 10.98 11.52 -14.18
C CYS A 22 10.26 10.61 -13.18
N CYS A 23 10.99 10.12 -12.17
CA CYS A 23 10.38 9.38 -11.06
C CYS A 23 9.55 10.33 -10.20
N GLU A 24 8.27 10.03 -9.93
CA GLU A 24 7.42 10.88 -9.09
C GLU A 24 7.85 10.89 -7.61
N LYS A 25 8.67 9.93 -7.17
CA LYS A 25 9.16 9.82 -5.77
C LYS A 25 10.54 10.44 -5.55
N CYS A 26 11.50 10.16 -6.43
CA CYS A 26 12.88 10.62 -6.25
C CYS A 26 13.32 11.67 -7.28
N HIS A 27 12.43 12.06 -8.21
CA HIS A 27 12.66 13.06 -9.26
C HIS A 27 13.86 12.77 -10.18
N ALA A 28 14.39 11.55 -10.15
CA ALA A 28 15.44 11.12 -11.06
C ALA A 28 14.88 11.01 -12.49
N VAL A 29 15.65 11.47 -13.46
CA VAL A 29 15.34 11.29 -14.88
C VAL A 29 15.45 9.81 -15.21
N LEU A 30 14.38 9.25 -15.79
CA LEU A 30 14.26 7.85 -16.15
C LEU A 30 14.27 7.69 -17.67
N LYS A 31 14.96 6.65 -18.13
CA LYS A 31 14.72 6.14 -19.48
C LYS A 31 13.36 5.40 -19.51
N PRO A 32 12.67 5.36 -20.66
CA PRO A 32 11.39 4.66 -20.79
C PRO A 32 11.40 3.20 -20.33
N SER A 33 12.55 2.53 -20.38
CA SER A 33 12.73 1.13 -19.98
C SER A 33 13.08 0.92 -18.49
N GLU A 34 13.38 2.00 -17.77
CA GLU A 34 13.81 1.98 -16.36
C GLU A 34 12.69 2.36 -15.38
N GLY A 35 11.60 2.94 -15.90
CA GLY A 35 10.41 3.24 -15.12
C GLY A 35 9.36 2.14 -15.20
N ASP A 36 8.65 1.95 -14.09
CA ASP A 36 7.50 1.06 -13.97
C ASP A 36 6.30 1.83 -13.41
N ALA A 37 5.12 1.46 -13.91
CA ALA A 37 3.85 1.97 -13.41
C ALA A 37 3.43 1.18 -12.18
N ASP A 38 3.12 1.88 -11.11
CA ASP A 38 2.80 1.31 -9.81
C ASP A 38 1.57 2.00 -9.21
N HIS A 39 0.86 1.33 -8.30
CA HIS A 39 -0.35 1.86 -7.69
C HIS A 39 0.00 2.62 -6.41
N ILE A 40 -0.38 3.88 -6.26
CA ILE A 40 -0.16 4.68 -5.04
C ILE A 40 -0.75 3.93 -3.83
N LEU A 41 -2.03 3.58 -3.90
CA LEU A 41 -2.67 2.62 -3.00
C LEU A 41 -2.70 1.25 -3.67
N SER A 42 -2.09 0.25 -3.05
CA SER A 42 -2.07 -1.11 -3.59
C SER A 42 -3.49 -1.70 -3.70
N VAL A 43 -3.73 -2.50 -4.74
CA VAL A 43 -5.02 -3.16 -5.00
C VAL A 43 -5.49 -3.99 -3.80
N TRP A 44 -4.53 -4.56 -3.08
CA TRP A 44 -4.79 -5.37 -1.90
C TRP A 44 -5.37 -4.57 -0.73
N MET A 45 -5.02 -3.28 -0.64
CA MET A 45 -5.58 -2.33 0.32
C MET A 45 -6.84 -1.62 -0.22
N GLY A 46 -7.39 -2.05 -1.36
CA GLY A 46 -8.58 -1.46 -1.98
C GLY A 46 -8.28 -0.39 -3.03
N GLY A 47 -7.04 -0.29 -3.51
CA GLY A 47 -6.70 0.62 -4.61
C GLY A 47 -7.27 0.15 -5.94
N GLU A 48 -7.88 1.07 -6.68
CA GLU A 48 -8.38 0.79 -8.03
C GLU A 48 -7.28 1.03 -9.08
N SER A 49 -7.38 0.36 -10.24
CA SER A 49 -6.43 0.52 -11.35
C SER A 49 -6.78 1.72 -12.24
N GLU A 50 -7.09 2.84 -11.60
CA GLU A 50 -7.33 4.13 -12.23
C GLU A 50 -6.02 4.88 -12.46
N LEU A 51 -5.99 5.75 -13.48
CA LEU A 51 -4.83 6.61 -13.77
C LEU A 51 -4.51 7.57 -12.62
N SER A 52 -5.53 7.97 -11.86
CA SER A 52 -5.43 8.78 -10.63
C SER A 52 -4.61 8.08 -9.55
N ASN A 53 -4.75 6.76 -9.43
CA ASN A 53 -4.02 5.93 -8.48
C ASN A 53 -2.70 5.39 -9.05
N GLY A 54 -2.39 5.66 -10.31
CA GLY A 54 -1.12 5.26 -10.92
C GLY A 54 -0.01 6.27 -10.63
N GLN A 55 1.21 5.77 -10.43
CA GLN A 55 2.42 6.57 -10.30
C GLN A 55 3.57 5.98 -11.12
N TRP A 56 4.45 6.83 -11.64
CA TRP A 56 5.63 6.42 -12.40
C TRP A 56 6.86 6.39 -11.50
N LEU A 57 7.39 5.18 -11.26
CA LEU A 57 8.51 4.98 -10.35
C LEU A 57 9.70 4.33 -11.02
N CYS A 58 10.89 4.70 -10.58
CA CYS A 58 12.11 3.97 -10.90
C CYS A 58 12.16 2.63 -10.15
N ARG A 59 12.85 1.63 -10.71
CA ARG A 59 13.03 0.30 -10.11
C ARG A 59 13.39 0.29 -8.61
N PRO A 60 14.35 1.10 -8.11
CA PRO A 60 14.68 1.08 -6.68
C PRO A 60 13.55 1.67 -5.82
N CYS A 61 12.89 2.75 -6.26
CA CYS A 61 11.74 3.31 -5.56
C CYS A 61 10.56 2.34 -5.54
N HIS A 62 10.31 1.67 -6.66
CA HIS A 62 9.29 0.66 -6.81
C HIS A 62 9.55 -0.51 -5.85
N LYS A 63 10.76 -1.08 -5.85
CA LYS A 63 11.15 -2.17 -4.93
C LYS A 63 10.99 -1.77 -3.47
N GLY A 64 11.40 -0.56 -3.11
CA GLY A 64 11.24 -0.02 -1.75
C GLY A 64 9.77 0.08 -1.34
N LYS A 65 8.91 0.58 -2.24
CA LYS A 65 7.47 0.62 -1.99
C LYS A 65 6.85 -0.78 -1.89
N THR A 66 7.19 -1.70 -2.78
CA THR A 66 6.68 -3.08 -2.70
C THR A 66 6.99 -3.73 -1.35
N ALA A 67 8.18 -3.51 -0.79
CA ALA A 67 8.53 -4.03 0.54
C ALA A 67 7.66 -3.40 1.65
N LEU A 68 7.40 -2.09 1.58
CA LEU A 68 6.51 -1.40 2.51
C LEU A 68 5.07 -1.90 2.39
N ASP A 69 4.56 -2.04 1.16
CA ASP A 69 3.22 -2.54 0.87
C ASP A 69 3.02 -3.95 1.41
N ILE A 70 3.98 -4.87 1.21
CA ILE A 70 3.92 -6.23 1.75
C ILE A 70 3.80 -6.22 3.28
N ASN A 71 4.56 -5.35 3.95
CA ASN A 71 4.50 -5.24 5.41
C ASN A 71 3.14 -4.70 5.88
N MET A 72 2.57 -3.73 5.16
CA MET A 72 1.25 -3.17 5.44
C MET A 72 0.14 -4.20 5.20
N ILE A 73 0.18 -4.91 4.07
CA ILE A 73 -0.73 -6.00 3.72
C ILE A 73 -0.76 -7.05 4.84
N ARG A 74 0.41 -7.57 5.25
CA ARG A 74 0.53 -8.55 6.33
C ARG A 74 -0.03 -8.05 7.66
N LYS A 75 0.12 -6.75 7.94
CA LYS A 75 -0.46 -6.13 9.14
C LYS A 75 -1.98 -6.09 9.03
N VAL A 76 -2.53 -5.70 7.89
CA VAL A 76 -3.98 -5.66 7.64
C VAL A 76 -4.58 -7.06 7.72
N GLU A 77 -3.95 -8.08 7.14
CA GLU A 77 -4.34 -9.49 7.30
C GLU A 77 -4.42 -9.88 8.76
N ARG A 78 -3.34 -9.65 9.52
CA ARG A 78 -3.30 -9.99 10.95
C ARG A 78 -4.40 -9.29 11.75
N VAL A 79 -4.72 -8.05 11.44
CA VAL A 79 -5.80 -7.31 12.10
C VAL A 79 -7.16 -7.92 11.73
N ARG A 80 -7.39 -8.20 10.44
CA ARG A 80 -8.62 -8.86 9.96
C ARG A 80 -8.81 -10.24 10.58
N ASP A 81 -7.75 -11.04 10.71
CA ASP A 81 -7.82 -12.38 11.30
C ASP A 81 -8.13 -12.32 12.79
N LYS A 82 -7.62 -11.31 13.50
CA LYS A 82 -7.96 -11.06 14.92
C LYS A 82 -9.41 -10.65 15.08
N ASP A 83 -9.88 -9.73 14.23
CA ASP A 83 -11.27 -9.26 14.22
C ASP A 83 -12.25 -10.39 13.95
N ARG A 84 -11.95 -11.23 12.94
CA ARG A 84 -12.74 -12.42 12.58
C ARG A 84 -12.61 -13.58 13.57
N GLY A 85 -11.75 -13.47 14.59
CA GLY A 85 -11.52 -14.52 15.58
C GLY A 85 -10.78 -15.76 15.07
N VAL A 86 -10.24 -15.73 13.84
CA VAL A 86 -9.42 -16.82 13.27
C VAL A 86 -8.03 -16.86 13.92
N PHE A 87 -7.51 -15.69 14.30
CA PHE A 87 -6.20 -15.58 14.94
C PHE A 87 -6.27 -16.03 16.41
N PRO A 88 -5.33 -16.88 16.89
CA PRO A 88 -5.36 -17.36 18.27
C PRO A 88 -5.25 -16.22 19.28
N LYS A 89 -6.09 -16.26 20.31
CA LYS A 89 -6.01 -15.31 21.42
C LYS A 89 -4.66 -15.44 22.14
N SER A 90 -4.13 -14.33 22.63
CA SER A 90 -2.89 -14.35 23.42
C SER A 90 -3.08 -15.25 24.65
N LYS A 91 -2.17 -16.21 24.85
CA LYS A 91 -2.11 -17.03 26.06
C LYS A 91 -1.82 -16.20 27.32
N ARG A 92 -1.25 -15.01 27.16
CA ARG A 92 -0.87 -14.08 28.23
C ARG A 92 -1.57 -12.74 28.00
N PRO A 93 -2.86 -12.60 28.38
CA PRO A 93 -3.53 -11.31 28.29
C PRO A 93 -2.88 -10.31 29.25
N LEU A 94 -2.91 -9.02 28.88
CA LEU A 94 -2.47 -7.95 29.78
C LEU A 94 -3.33 -7.97 31.04
N ARG A 95 -2.68 -8.03 32.20
CA ARG A 95 -3.32 -8.03 33.52
C ARG A 95 -3.35 -6.65 34.18
N SER A 96 -2.94 -5.61 33.47
CA SER A 96 -2.94 -4.23 33.98
C SER A 96 -4.37 -3.73 34.18
N ARG A 97 -4.53 -2.73 35.04
CA ARG A 97 -5.80 -1.99 35.16
C ARG A 97 -6.19 -1.43 33.78
N GLY A 98 -7.47 -1.46 33.45
CA GLY A 98 -7.98 -0.86 32.22
C GLY A 98 -7.74 0.66 32.15
N PHE A 99 -7.88 1.23 30.97
CA PHE A 99 -7.81 2.68 30.79
C PHE A 99 -8.91 3.36 31.60
N ALA A 100 -8.59 4.47 32.27
CA ALA A 100 -9.58 5.24 33.03
C ALA A 100 -10.66 5.76 32.07
N SER A 101 -11.93 5.50 32.39
CA SER A 101 -13.05 6.04 31.62
C SER A 101 -13.12 7.56 31.83
N THR A 102 -13.12 8.33 30.76
CA THR A 102 -13.31 9.80 30.80
C THR A 102 -14.78 10.20 30.96
N ARG A 103 -15.72 9.25 30.89
CA ARG A 103 -17.18 9.47 30.98
C ARG A 103 -17.70 9.68 32.41
N GLY A 104 -16.86 10.15 33.33
CA GLY A 104 -17.19 10.27 34.76
C GLY A 104 -16.57 11.48 35.45
N THR A 105 -16.20 12.52 34.71
CA THR A 105 -15.86 13.81 35.31
C THR A 105 -17.15 14.63 35.37
N PRO A 106 -17.57 15.13 36.55
CA PRO A 106 -18.75 15.98 36.66
C PRO A 106 -18.61 17.28 35.86
#